data_AF-A0A8J3PBZ9-F1
#
_entry.id   AF-A0A8J3PBZ9-F1
#
_cell.length_a   1.000
_cell.length_b   1.000
_cell.length_c   1.000
_cell.angle_alpha   90.00
_cell.angle_beta   90.00
_cell.angle_gamma   90.00
#
_symmetry.space_group_name_H-M   'P 1'
#
loop_
_entity.id
_entity.type
_entity.pdbx_description
1 polymer ?
#
loop_
_entity_poly.entity_id
_entity_poly.type
_entity_poly.pdbx_seq_one_letter_code
_entity_poly.pdbx_strand_id
1 'polypeptide(L)'
;MTTPDALEREHTLQTAVTRYNDLRMREALAEPGLTAEEALQLLALGELIIRKAGYGRQLSVRNARRAGASWAQIGAALGIARQSAWEAHTRWINDQAEQFRSTGVSGFDAEQAAQARDLAGDAD
;
A
#
# COMPACT_ATOMS: atom_id res chain seq x y z
N MET A 1 -5.51 3.22 23.70
CA MET A 1 -6.40 2.47 22.79
C MET A 1 -5.55 1.99 21.62
N THR A 2 -5.51 0.68 21.38
CA THR A 2 -4.69 0.08 20.33
C THR A 2 -5.32 0.39 18.96
N THR A 3 -4.72 1.32 18.23
CA THR A 3 -5.17 1.74 16.90
C THR A 3 -4.05 1.55 15.89
N PRO A 4 -4.35 1.38 14.58
CA PRO A 4 -3.33 1.31 13.54
C PRO A 4 -2.35 2.49 13.58
N ASP A 5 -2.87 3.71 13.79
CA ASP A 5 -2.06 4.94 13.80
C ASP A 5 -1.11 5.02 15.01
N ALA A 6 -1.50 4.47 16.16
CA ALA A 6 -0.62 4.36 17.33
C ALA A 6 0.50 3.34 17.05
N LEU A 7 0.11 2.13 16.60
CA LEU A 7 1.04 1.05 16.29
C LEU A 7 2.00 1.40 15.14
N GLU A 8 1.60 2.29 14.24
CA GLU A 8 2.43 2.71 13.11
C GLU A 8 3.76 3.34 13.54
N ARG A 9 3.76 4.08 14.65
CA ARG A 9 4.95 4.74 15.21
C ARG A 9 5.85 3.76 15.98
N GLU A 10 5.27 2.69 16.49
CA GLU A 10 5.94 1.72 17.37
C GLU A 10 6.52 0.54 16.58
N HIS A 11 5.95 0.25 15.41
CA HIS A 11 6.31 -0.93 14.62
C HIS A 11 6.92 -0.59 13.26
N THR A 12 7.98 -1.31 12.92
CA THR A 12 8.36 -1.59 11.53
C THR A 12 7.44 -2.68 10.95
N LEU A 13 7.40 -2.84 9.62
CA LEU A 13 6.63 -3.92 8.98
C LEU A 13 7.02 -5.30 9.54
N GLN A 14 8.31 -5.57 9.69
CA GLN A 14 8.80 -6.83 10.26
C GLN A 14 8.28 -7.06 11.68
N THR A 15 8.42 -6.07 12.57
CA THR A 15 7.97 -6.21 13.96
C THR A 15 6.44 -6.35 14.06
N ALA A 16 5.68 -5.69 13.18
CA ALA A 16 4.22 -5.83 13.13
C ALA A 16 3.81 -7.26 12.72
N VAL A 17 4.45 -7.82 11.68
CA VAL A 17 4.19 -9.20 11.21
C VAL A 17 4.54 -10.23 12.29
N THR A 18 5.68 -10.05 12.97
CA THR A 18 6.07 -10.94 14.06
C THR A 18 5.02 -10.97 15.17
N ARG A 19 4.55 -9.79 15.62
CA ARG A 19 3.53 -9.71 16.67
C ARG A 19 2.16 -10.21 16.21
N TYR A 20 1.79 -9.94 14.97
CA TYR A 20 0.55 -10.45 14.38
C TYR A 20 0.55 -11.99 14.37
N ASN A 21 1.64 -12.62 13.93
CA ASN A 21 1.76 -14.08 13.89
C ASN A 21 1.70 -14.72 15.27
N ASP A 22 2.34 -14.12 16.28
CA ASP A 22 2.27 -14.57 17.68
C ASP A 22 0.82 -14.59 18.20
N LEU A 23 0.11 -13.47 18.06
CA LEU A 23 -1.30 -13.37 18.47
C LEU A 23 -2.20 -14.32 17.68
N ARG A 24 -1.96 -14.47 16.38
CA ARG A 24 -2.72 -15.37 15.50
C ARG A 24 -2.53 -16.85 15.88
N MET A 25 -1.31 -17.24 16.25
CA MET A 25 -1.05 -18.60 16.74
C MET A 25 -1.75 -18.85 18.08
N ARG A 26 -1.70 -17.88 19.01
CA ARG A 26 -2.41 -17.99 20.29
C ARG A 26 -3.92 -18.06 20.11
N GLU A 27 -4.49 -17.25 19.22
CA GLU A 27 -5.91 -17.30 18.87
C GLU A 27 -6.34 -18.68 18.37
N ALA A 28 -5.48 -19.37 17.60
CA ALA A 28 -5.78 -20.66 17.01
C ALA A 28 -5.56 -21.88 17.93
N LEU A 29 -4.67 -21.76 18.92
CA LEU A 29 -4.13 -22.92 19.66
C LEU A 29 -4.26 -22.84 21.19
N ALA A 30 -4.50 -21.66 21.77
CA ALA A 30 -4.40 -21.48 23.22
C ALA A 30 -5.76 -21.46 23.93
N GLU A 31 -5.80 -22.07 25.11
CA GLU A 31 -6.84 -21.90 26.12
C GLU A 31 -6.22 -21.40 27.43
N PRO A 32 -6.70 -20.26 28.00
CA PRO A 32 -7.73 -19.40 27.43
C PRO A 32 -7.24 -18.69 26.17
N GLY A 33 -8.17 -18.39 25.26
CA GLY A 33 -7.91 -17.61 24.05
C GLY A 33 -7.44 -16.17 24.32
N LEU A 34 -7.43 -15.35 23.26
CA LEU A 34 -6.99 -13.96 23.37
C LEU A 34 -7.86 -13.14 24.35
N THR A 35 -7.22 -12.26 25.11
CA THR A 35 -7.93 -11.19 25.81
C THR A 35 -8.55 -10.20 24.81
N ALA A 36 -9.54 -9.41 25.24
CA ALA A 36 -10.16 -8.39 24.39
C ALA A 36 -9.14 -7.38 23.84
N GLU A 37 -8.14 -6.99 24.65
CA GLU A 37 -7.07 -6.10 24.24
C GLU A 37 -6.19 -6.73 23.15
N GLU A 38 -5.83 -8.00 23.30
CA GLU A 38 -5.04 -8.74 22.31
C GLU A 38 -5.81 -8.95 21.00
N ALA A 39 -7.11 -9.22 21.07
CA ALA A 39 -7.96 -9.34 19.89
C ALA A 39 -8.04 -8.02 19.12
N LEU A 40 -8.21 -6.89 19.81
CA LEU A 40 -8.17 -5.55 19.20
C LEU A 40 -6.77 -5.24 18.62
N GLN A 41 -5.71 -5.63 19.32
CA GLN A 41 -4.34 -5.49 18.82
C GLN A 41 -4.11 -6.30 17.54
N LEU A 42 -4.61 -7.54 17.47
CA LEU A 42 -4.50 -8.39 16.29
C LEU A 42 -5.16 -7.72 15.06
N LEU A 43 -6.36 -7.16 15.23
CA LEU A 43 -7.06 -6.41 14.18
C LEU A 43 -6.27 -5.18 13.73
N ALA A 44 -5.78 -4.38 14.69
CA ALA A 44 -5.03 -3.16 14.40
C ALA A 44 -3.69 -3.46 13.69
N LEU A 45 -3.02 -4.56 14.05
CA LEU A 45 -1.79 -5.02 13.38
C LEU A 45 -2.06 -5.49 11.95
N GLY A 46 -3.16 -6.21 11.71
CA GLY A 46 -3.56 -6.64 10.36
C GLY A 46 -3.74 -5.44 9.41
N GLU A 47 -4.47 -4.42 9.86
CA GLU A 47 -4.63 -3.16 9.12
C GLU A 47 -3.28 -2.45 8.91
N LEU A 48 -2.44 -2.38 9.95
CA LEU A 48 -1.13 -1.74 9.83
C LEU A 48 -0.23 -2.43 8.80
N ILE A 49 -0.23 -3.76 8.75
CA ILE A 49 0.52 -4.55 7.77
C ILE A 49 0.04 -4.23 6.36
N ILE A 50 -1.28 -4.19 6.13
CA ILE A 50 -1.85 -3.82 4.83
C ILE A 50 -1.38 -2.41 4.42
N ARG A 51 -1.44 -1.44 5.33
CA ARG A 51 -0.97 -0.06 5.06
C ARG A 51 0.51 -0.03 4.70
N LYS A 52 1.38 -0.55 5.57
CA LYS A 52 2.84 -0.52 5.37
C LYS A 52 3.28 -1.31 4.13
N ALA A 53 2.63 -2.44 3.82
CA ALA A 53 2.89 -3.18 2.58
C ALA A 53 2.38 -2.43 1.34
N GLY A 54 1.37 -1.58 1.49
CA GLY A 54 0.87 -0.68 0.44
C GLY A 54 1.71 0.59 0.25
N TYR A 55 2.62 0.93 1.15
CA TYR A 55 3.45 2.13 1.02
C TYR A 55 4.33 2.05 -0.22
N GLY A 56 4.32 3.14 -0.98
CA GLY A 56 5.04 3.21 -2.25
C GLY A 56 4.48 2.29 -3.35
N ARG A 57 3.31 1.66 -3.19
CA ARG A 57 2.72 0.76 -4.20
C ARG A 57 2.76 1.37 -5.60
N GLN A 58 2.38 2.64 -5.74
CA GLN A 58 2.33 3.30 -7.05
C GLN A 58 3.73 3.59 -7.63
N LEU A 59 4.75 3.78 -6.78
CA LEU A 59 6.15 3.82 -7.22
C LEU A 59 6.59 2.44 -7.74
N SER A 60 6.18 1.36 -7.06
CA SER A 60 6.43 -0.02 -7.51
C SER A 60 5.71 -0.33 -8.82
N VAL A 61 4.47 0.12 -9.00
CA VAL A 61 3.72 0.02 -10.27
C VAL A 61 4.46 0.76 -11.39
N ARG A 62 4.93 1.99 -11.14
CA ARG A 62 5.73 2.75 -12.11
C ARG A 62 7.02 2.01 -12.48
N ASN A 63 7.70 1.40 -11.50
CA ASN A 63 8.90 0.61 -11.76
C ASN A 63 8.60 -0.66 -12.58
N ALA A 64 7.48 -1.33 -12.31
CA ALA A 64 7.01 -2.46 -13.11
C ALA A 64 6.70 -2.05 -14.56
N ARG A 65 6.02 -0.90 -14.77
CA ARG A 65 5.81 -0.33 -16.11
C ARG A 65 7.14 -0.03 -16.82
N ARG A 66 8.11 0.59 -16.13
CA ARG A 66 9.45 0.84 -16.69
C ARG A 66 10.19 -0.46 -17.05
N ALA A 67 9.94 -1.54 -16.32
CA ALA A 67 10.47 -2.86 -16.62
C ALA A 67 9.71 -3.61 -17.73
N GLY A 68 8.67 -3.01 -18.32
CA GLY A 68 7.90 -3.58 -19.43
C GLY A 68 6.69 -4.43 -19.03
N ALA A 69 6.26 -4.42 -17.76
CA ALA A 69 5.07 -5.15 -17.34
C ALA A 69 3.80 -4.51 -17.91
N SER A 70 2.86 -5.30 -18.44
CA SER A 70 1.55 -4.82 -18.90
C SER A 70 0.60 -4.53 -17.73
N TRP A 71 -0.47 -3.77 -17.99
CA TRP A 71 -1.51 -3.53 -16.98
C TRP A 71 -2.25 -4.81 -16.59
N ALA A 72 -2.34 -5.78 -17.49
CA ALA A 72 -2.89 -7.10 -17.18
C ALA A 72 -2.01 -7.85 -16.17
N GLN A 73 -0.69 -7.84 -16.35
CA GLN A 73 0.26 -8.45 -15.41
C GLN A 73 0.25 -7.75 -14.05
N ILE A 74 0.22 -6.41 -14.04
CA ILE A 74 0.16 -5.61 -12.82
C ILE A 74 -1.17 -5.85 -12.09
N GLY A 75 -2.30 -5.85 -12.80
CA GLY A 75 -3.61 -6.16 -12.23
C GLY A 75 -3.65 -7.54 -11.60
N ALA A 76 -3.15 -8.56 -12.32
CA ALA A 76 -3.06 -9.93 -11.81
C ALA A 76 -2.19 -10.02 -10.54
N ALA A 77 -1.02 -9.37 -10.52
CA ALA A 77 -0.14 -9.34 -9.35
C ALA A 77 -0.77 -8.63 -8.14
N LEU A 78 -1.65 -7.66 -8.38
CA LEU A 78 -2.38 -6.93 -7.34
C LEU A 78 -3.72 -7.59 -6.96
N GLY A 79 -4.15 -8.63 -7.67
CA GLY A 79 -5.45 -9.27 -7.47
C GLY A 79 -6.64 -8.38 -7.88
N ILE A 80 -6.46 -7.46 -8.84
CA ILE A 80 -7.50 -6.55 -9.33
C ILE A 80 -7.59 -6.58 -10.85
N ALA A 81 -8.67 -6.04 -11.40
CA ALA A 81 -8.78 -5.90 -12.84
C ALA A 81 -7.69 -4.96 -13.40
N ARG A 82 -7.20 -5.30 -14.59
CA ARG A 82 -6.31 -4.49 -15.45
C ARG A 82 -6.71 -3.01 -15.50
N GLN A 83 -7.99 -2.75 -15.78
CA GLN A 83 -8.54 -1.39 -15.84
C GLN A 83 -8.42 -0.68 -14.49
N SER A 84 -8.73 -1.35 -13.39
CA SER A 84 -8.62 -0.78 -12.04
C SER A 84 -7.18 -0.45 -11.65
N ALA A 85 -6.20 -1.26 -12.10
CA ALA A 85 -4.79 -0.98 -11.89
C ALA A 85 -4.34 0.29 -12.63
N TRP A 86 -4.73 0.42 -13.90
CA TRP A 86 -4.45 1.62 -14.71
C TRP A 86 -5.11 2.87 -14.10
N GLU A 87 -6.40 2.81 -13.75
CA GLU A 87 -7.12 3.95 -13.15
C GLU A 87 -6.52 4.40 -11.83
N ALA A 88 -6.13 3.45 -10.96
CA ALA A 88 -5.50 3.75 -9.69
C ALA A 88 -4.14 4.45 -9.89
N HIS A 89 -3.36 4.01 -10.89
CA HIS A 89 -2.08 4.63 -11.19
C HIS A 89 -2.24 6.03 -11.81
N THR A 90 -3.17 6.19 -12.76
CA THR A 90 -3.47 7.48 -13.39
C THR A 90 -3.96 8.50 -12.36
N ARG A 91 -4.83 8.09 -11.42
CA ARG A 91 -5.25 8.94 -10.30
C ARG A 91 -4.06 9.38 -9.46
N TRP A 92 -3.18 8.45 -9.09
CA TRP A 92 -1.98 8.76 -8.33
C TRP A 92 -1.06 9.76 -9.05
N ILE A 93 -0.85 9.64 -10.36
CA ILE A 93 -0.07 10.63 -11.14
C ILE A 93 -0.72 12.02 -11.05
N ASN A 94 -2.05 12.10 -11.16
CA ASN A 94 -2.76 13.37 -11.04
C ASN A 94 -2.65 13.97 -9.63
N ASP A 95 -2.73 13.14 -8.59
CA ASP A 95 -2.54 13.56 -7.20
C ASP A 95 -1.10 14.07 -6.97
N GLN A 96 -0.08 13.44 -7.56
CA GLN A 96 1.30 13.94 -7.51
C GLN A 96 1.45 15.30 -8.19
N ALA A 97 0.77 15.52 -9.32
CA ALA A 97 0.79 16.81 -10.00
C ALA A 97 0.06 17.90 -9.18
N GLU A 98 -1.04 17.56 -8.50
CA GLU A 98 -1.76 18.48 -7.61
C GLU A 98 -0.95 18.82 -6.35
N GLN A 99 -0.26 17.83 -5.78
CA GLN A 99 0.64 18.05 -4.64
C GLN A 99 1.77 19.04 -5.00
N PHE A 100 2.30 18.96 -6.22
CA PHE A 100 3.31 19.90 -6.68
C PHE A 100 2.73 21.30 -6.90
N ARG A 101 1.54 21.40 -7.50
CA ARG A 101 0.84 22.69 -7.65
C ARG A 101 0.58 23.39 -6.32
N SER A 102 0.21 22.63 -5.30
CA SER A 102 -0.12 23.16 -3.97
C SER A 102 1.11 23.49 -3.12
N THR A 103 2.19 22.71 -3.21
CA THR A 103 3.37 22.86 -2.33
C THR A 103 4.60 23.47 -3.00
N GLY A 104 4.70 23.38 -4.33
CA GLY A 104 5.88 23.78 -5.10
C GLY A 104 7.15 22.95 -4.87
N VAL A 105 7.11 21.96 -3.97
CA VAL A 105 8.30 21.21 -3.51
C VAL A 105 8.10 19.69 -3.62
N SER A 106 6.90 19.18 -3.35
CA SER A 106 6.61 17.74 -3.31
C SER A 106 5.67 17.32 -4.42
N GLY A 107 5.83 16.12 -4.98
CA GLY A 107 5.00 15.61 -6.07
C GLY A 107 5.73 15.68 -7.42
N PHE A 108 4.97 15.74 -8.51
CA PHE A 108 5.50 15.84 -9.87
C PHE A 108 5.27 17.22 -10.46
N ASP A 109 6.33 17.84 -10.97
CA ASP A 109 6.18 18.99 -11.85
C ASP A 109 5.48 18.60 -13.18
N ALA A 110 5.23 19.59 -14.04
CA ALA A 110 4.52 19.37 -15.29
C ALA A 110 5.22 18.38 -16.23
N GLU A 111 6.55 18.41 -16.28
CA GLU A 111 7.35 17.54 -17.14
C GLU A 111 7.35 16.11 -16.59
N GLN A 112 7.60 15.95 -15.29
CA GLN A 112 7.57 14.67 -14.59
C GLN A 112 6.19 14.00 -14.69
N ALA A 113 5.11 14.77 -14.58
CA ALA A 113 3.75 14.25 -14.74
C ALA A 113 3.47 13.81 -16.18
N ALA A 114 3.97 14.54 -17.19
CA ALA A 114 3.86 14.13 -18.60
C ALA A 114 4.61 12.83 -18.87
N GLN A 115 5.87 12.72 -18.42
CA GLN A 115 6.68 11.51 -18.54
C GLN A 115 6.02 10.31 -17.82
N ALA A 116 5.42 10.54 -16.66
CA ALA A 116 4.71 9.48 -15.93
C ALA A 116 3.46 8.99 -16.67
N ARG A 117 2.71 9.89 -17.34
CA ARG A 117 1.54 9.52 -18.17
C ARG A 117 1.95 8.76 -19.43
N ASP A 118 3.03 9.19 -20.08
CA ASP A 118 3.58 8.48 -21.24
C ASP A 118 4.01 7.05 -20.87
N LEU A 119 4.72 6.89 -19.75
CA LEU A 119 5.09 5.57 -19.23
C LEU A 119 3.87 4.72 -18.81
N ALA A 120 2.82 5.35 -18.29
CA ALA A 120 1.59 4.65 -17.97
C ALA A 120 0.95 4.10 -19.25
N GLY A 121 0.90 4.90 -20.32
CA GLY A 121 0.28 4.54 -21.58
C GLY A 121 -1.22 4.22 -21.43
N ASP A 122 -1.77 3.55 -22.43
CA ASP A 122 -3.15 3.06 -22.38
C ASP A 122 -3.28 1.83 -21.49
N ALA A 123 -4.50 1.54 -21.05
CA ALA A 123 -4.82 0.26 -20.47
C ALA A 123 -4.69 -0.81 -21.57
N ASP A 124 -3.57 -1.54 -21.61
CA ASP A 124 -3.28 -2.75 -22.42
C ASP A 124 -3.64 -4.05 -21.69
#